data_AF-A0A8R7TQ25-F1
#
_entry.id   AF-A0A8R7TQ25-F1
#
_cell.length_a   1.000
_cell.length_b   1.000
_cell.length_c   1.000
_cell.angle_alpha   90.00
_cell.angle_beta   90.00
_cell.angle_gamma   90.00
#
_symmetry.space_group_name_H-M   'P 1'
#
loop_
_entity.id
_entity.type
_entity.pdbx_description
1 polymer ?
#
loop_
_entity_poly.entity_id
_entity_poly.type
_entity_poly.pdbx_seq_one_letter_code
_entity_poly.pdbx_strand_id
1 'polypeptide(L)'
;MGNYFIHLKIFFGYLFAWRGYLFNLSFCGEGPNPWARLDSNIIKSISRSVVSLSSFKGDRRFFACTGLLIKCRVGRHYGSVVPSRTVILTSASLFRTHDANTIDEKLRIEVFLPPNQRVSGALVAYDSCYNIAIVSVGYLRSICPEDILLADTSQDQSRDRQLRKMFREEPEPKNVVAIGREPEEGLLCGSMGVVSGDPMTRGCKDLRLSTCEIKKAGIGGPLVNFADGSFVGMNFYDGRTARTPFLPRRYILKVLQKLELPPSGSDRDQGVQRLDSSDDGTNYDDRWHVPKARYVYFEVDM
;
A
#
# COMPACT_ATOMS: atom_id res chain seq x y z
N MET A 1 -0.52 29.09 -16.29
CA MET A 1 -1.56 28.72 -15.31
C MET A 1 -2.12 27.28 -15.47
N GLY A 2 -1.54 26.42 -16.32
CA GLY A 2 -2.07 25.07 -16.59
C GLY A 2 -1.59 23.92 -15.68
N ASN A 3 -0.46 24.06 -14.97
CA ASN A 3 0.12 22.93 -14.21
C ASN A 3 -0.48 22.73 -12.80
N TYR A 4 -0.93 23.79 -12.13
CA TYR A 4 -1.46 23.69 -10.76
C TYR A 4 -2.76 22.87 -10.65
N PHE A 5 -3.63 22.94 -11.67
CA PHE A 5 -4.90 22.17 -11.69
C PHE A 5 -4.70 20.66 -11.91
N ILE A 6 -3.58 20.25 -12.51
CA ILE A 6 -3.26 18.82 -12.73
C ILE A 6 -2.73 18.22 -11.42
N HIS A 7 -1.88 18.95 -10.71
CA HIS A 7 -1.38 18.55 -9.39
C HIS A 7 -2.53 18.29 -8.40
N LEU A 8 -3.52 19.19 -8.33
CA LEU A 8 -4.69 19.08 -7.43
C LEU A 8 -5.54 17.79 -7.61
N LYS A 9 -5.49 17.13 -8.77
CA LYS A 9 -6.27 15.92 -9.04
C LYS A 9 -5.64 14.63 -8.52
N ILE A 10 -4.38 14.68 -8.07
CA ILE A 10 -3.59 13.52 -7.66
C ILE A 10 -3.61 13.33 -6.14
N PHE A 11 -3.60 14.42 -5.38
CA PHE A 11 -3.63 14.41 -3.92
C PHE A 11 -5.02 14.09 -3.35
N PHE A 12 -5.05 13.66 -2.10
CA PHE A 12 -6.29 13.48 -1.35
C PHE A 12 -6.10 13.83 0.12
N GLY A 13 -7.20 14.28 0.74
CA GLY A 13 -7.19 14.69 2.14
C GLY A 13 -6.15 15.77 2.41
N TYR A 14 -5.58 15.76 3.61
CA TYR A 14 -4.62 16.75 4.05
C TYR A 14 -3.19 16.37 3.67
N LEU A 15 -2.39 17.35 3.27
CA LEU A 15 -0.98 17.18 2.96
C LEU A 15 -0.10 17.44 4.19
N PHE A 16 0.96 16.65 4.33
CA PHE A 16 1.99 16.83 5.34
C PHE A 16 3.37 16.72 4.71
N ALA A 17 4.11 17.83 4.72
CA ALA A 17 5.47 17.91 4.20
C ALA A 17 6.50 17.38 5.20
N TRP A 18 7.62 16.87 4.69
CA TRP A 18 8.77 16.59 5.56
C TRP A 18 9.33 17.88 6.16
N ARG A 19 9.80 17.83 7.41
CA ARG A 19 10.38 19.02 8.08
C ARG A 19 11.56 19.55 7.27
N GLY A 20 11.45 20.78 6.78
CA GLY A 20 12.47 21.45 5.96
C GLY A 20 12.23 21.45 4.45
N TYR A 21 11.14 20.84 3.97
CA TYR A 21 10.69 21.05 2.59
C TYR A 21 10.02 22.42 2.44
N LEU A 22 10.48 23.23 1.48
CA LEU A 22 9.85 24.51 1.10
C LEU A 22 8.60 24.21 0.27
N PHE A 23 7.52 23.77 0.92
CA PHE A 23 6.20 23.67 0.28
C PHE A 23 5.22 24.55 1.04
N ASN A 24 4.62 25.51 0.34
CA ASN A 24 3.56 26.34 0.90
C ASN A 24 2.29 25.49 0.99
N LEU A 25 1.98 25.00 2.18
CA LEU A 25 0.82 24.15 2.47
C LEU A 25 -0.46 24.98 2.46
N SER A 26 -0.89 25.48 1.31
CA SER A 26 -2.27 25.89 1.10
C SER A 26 -3.12 24.62 0.93
N PHE A 27 -3.84 24.29 2.00
CA PHE A 27 -4.83 23.24 2.19
C PHE A 27 -5.60 22.78 0.94
N CYS A 28 -5.79 21.47 0.79
CA CYS A 28 -6.80 20.89 -0.11
C CYS A 28 -7.46 19.66 0.54
N GLY A 29 -8.21 19.86 1.61
CA GLY A 29 -9.07 18.82 2.18
C GLY A 29 -10.26 19.46 2.89
N GLU A 30 -11.45 18.94 2.64
CA GLU A 30 -12.64 19.20 3.48
C GLU A 30 -12.67 18.16 4.61
N GLY A 31 -13.22 18.53 5.78
CA GLY A 31 -13.32 17.63 6.94
C GLY A 31 -12.14 17.73 7.94
N PRO A 32 -12.02 16.82 8.92
CA PRO A 32 -11.03 16.94 10.00
C PRO A 32 -9.60 16.62 9.53
N ASN A 33 -8.64 17.48 9.89
CA ASN A 33 -7.22 17.29 9.59
C ASN A 33 -6.61 16.16 10.45
N PRO A 34 -6.19 15.01 9.87
CA PRO A 34 -5.57 13.92 10.61
C PRO A 34 -4.27 14.34 11.29
N TRP A 35 -3.47 15.19 10.64
CA TRP A 35 -2.13 15.55 11.10
C TRP A 35 -2.12 16.42 12.35
N ALA A 36 -3.23 17.12 12.61
CA ALA A 36 -3.40 17.89 13.83
C ALA A 36 -3.80 17.03 15.04
N ARG A 37 -4.25 15.79 14.81
CA ARG A 37 -4.87 14.95 15.84
C ARG A 37 -4.14 13.63 16.10
N LEU A 38 -3.34 13.14 15.15
CA LEU A 38 -2.48 11.98 15.34
C LEU A 38 -1.28 12.33 16.22
N ASP A 39 -0.82 11.36 17.02
CA ASP A 39 0.40 11.53 17.79
C ASP A 39 1.62 11.77 16.87
N SER A 40 2.50 12.66 17.29
CA SER A 40 3.67 13.04 16.49
C SER A 40 4.61 11.88 16.17
N ASN A 41 4.72 10.87 17.05
CA ASN A 41 5.50 9.67 16.81
C ASN A 41 4.84 8.76 15.78
N ILE A 42 3.50 8.67 15.78
CA ILE A 42 2.73 7.95 14.76
C ILE A 42 2.99 8.60 13.39
N ILE A 43 2.85 9.92 13.28
CA ILE A 43 3.10 10.66 12.03
C ILE A 43 4.54 10.43 11.56
N LYS A 44 5.52 10.50 12.47
CA LYS A 44 6.93 10.25 12.16
C LYS A 44 7.16 8.82 11.66
N SER A 45 6.56 7.82 12.28
CA SER A 45 6.63 6.42 11.84
C SER A 45 6.05 6.25 10.44
N ILE A 46 4.81 6.71 10.23
CA ILE A 46 4.11 6.67 8.94
C ILE A 46 4.93 7.36 7.85
N SER A 47 5.47 8.55 8.13
CA SER A 47 6.29 9.32 7.18
C SER A 47 7.60 8.62 6.79
N ARG A 48 8.01 7.57 7.50
CA ARG A 48 9.22 6.77 7.22
C ARG A 48 8.89 5.35 6.75
N SER A 49 7.62 4.95 6.76
CA SER A 49 7.15 3.63 6.36
C SER A 49 6.39 3.67 5.02
N VAL A 50 5.71 4.77 4.72
CA VAL A 50 4.93 4.93 3.49
C VAL A 50 5.80 5.52 2.39
N VAL A 51 5.69 4.97 1.17
CA VAL A 51 6.45 5.38 -0.02
C VAL A 51 5.51 5.65 -1.20
N SER A 52 5.94 6.47 -2.15
CA SER A 52 5.30 6.55 -3.46
C SER A 52 5.97 5.57 -4.42
N LEU A 53 5.19 4.94 -5.30
CA LEU A 53 5.69 4.13 -6.41
C LEU A 53 5.18 4.65 -7.73
N SER A 54 6.01 4.56 -8.76
CA SER A 54 5.62 4.82 -10.14
C SER A 54 6.18 3.74 -11.06
N SER A 55 5.36 3.25 -11.98
CA SER A 55 5.78 2.36 -13.05
C SER A 55 5.95 3.13 -14.36
N PHE A 56 6.96 2.75 -15.14
CA PHE A 56 7.32 3.41 -16.37
C PHE A 56 7.52 2.40 -17.50
N LYS A 57 7.08 2.79 -18.70
CA LYS A 57 7.39 2.11 -19.95
C LYS A 57 8.23 3.07 -20.79
N GLY A 58 9.54 2.84 -20.84
CA GLY A 58 10.50 3.86 -21.28
C GLY A 58 10.46 5.07 -20.34
N ASP A 59 10.32 6.26 -20.91
CA ASP A 59 10.23 7.52 -20.15
C ASP A 59 8.81 7.89 -19.75
N ARG A 60 7.81 7.19 -20.29
CA ARG A 60 6.40 7.45 -20.00
C ARG A 60 5.98 6.75 -18.71
N ARG A 61 5.55 7.56 -17.72
CA ARG A 61 4.90 7.06 -16.50
C ARG A 61 3.56 6.42 -16.86
N PHE A 62 3.34 5.20 -16.38
CA PHE A 62 2.15 4.41 -16.66
C PHE A 62 1.18 4.38 -15.48
N PHE A 63 1.70 4.11 -14.29
CA PHE A 63 0.93 4.08 -13.06
C PHE A 63 1.70 4.76 -11.93
N ALA A 64 0.98 5.30 -10.96
CA ALA A 64 1.55 5.82 -9.73
C ALA A 64 0.59 5.61 -8.57
N CYS A 65 1.15 5.15 -7.44
CA CYS A 65 0.41 4.75 -6.27
C CYS A 65 1.27 4.85 -5.01
N THR A 66 0.74 4.33 -3.90
CA THR A 66 1.41 4.29 -2.61
C THR A 66 1.79 2.84 -2.28
N GLY A 67 2.83 2.67 -1.47
CA GLY A 67 3.12 1.40 -0.81
C GLY A 67 3.54 1.59 0.64
N LEU A 68 3.49 0.49 1.39
CA LEU A 68 3.93 0.41 2.78
C LEU A 68 5.19 -0.47 2.87
N LEU A 69 6.26 0.06 3.45
CA LEU A 69 7.43 -0.72 3.84
C LEU A 69 7.03 -1.65 4.99
N ILE A 70 7.21 -2.95 4.79
CA ILE A 70 6.92 -3.98 5.79
C ILE A 70 8.14 -4.85 6.05
N LYS A 71 8.21 -5.40 7.26
CA LYS A 71 9.16 -6.46 7.61
C LYS A 71 8.62 -7.80 7.14
N CYS A 72 9.29 -8.42 6.19
CA CYS A 72 8.99 -9.77 5.73
C CYS A 72 10.00 -10.75 6.33
N ARG A 73 9.52 -11.82 6.97
CA ARG A 73 10.39 -12.87 7.54
C ARG A 73 10.74 -13.88 6.44
N VAL A 74 12.02 -14.21 6.32
CA VAL A 74 12.59 -14.98 5.20
C VAL A 74 12.70 -16.47 5.58
N GLY A 75 11.92 -17.34 4.94
CA GLY A 75 12.08 -18.80 5.02
C GLY A 75 11.20 -19.53 6.06
N ARG A 76 10.93 -20.82 5.80
CA ARG A 76 10.07 -21.71 6.58
C ARG A 76 10.73 -22.33 7.83
N HIS A 77 11.80 -21.73 8.36
CA HIS A 77 12.46 -22.21 9.58
C HIS A 77 12.08 -21.36 10.79
N TYR A 78 10.85 -21.57 11.26
CA TYR A 78 10.31 -20.99 12.47
C TYR A 78 11.06 -21.55 13.70
N GLY A 79 12.06 -20.83 14.21
CA GLY A 79 12.84 -21.24 15.40
C GLY A 79 14.26 -20.66 15.48
N SER A 80 14.80 -20.10 14.39
CA SER A 80 16.05 -19.34 14.39
C SER A 80 15.75 -17.83 14.33
N VAL A 81 16.69 -16.99 14.79
CA VAL A 81 16.63 -15.52 14.63
C VAL A 81 16.80 -15.22 13.14
N VAL A 82 15.71 -15.31 12.39
CA VAL A 82 15.68 -15.04 10.96
C VAL A 82 15.70 -13.51 10.75
N PRO A 83 16.65 -12.96 9.98
CA PRO A 83 16.63 -11.54 9.65
C PRO A 83 15.39 -11.21 8.82
N SER A 84 14.60 -10.24 9.26
CA SER A 84 13.49 -9.72 8.46
C SER A 84 14.03 -8.87 7.32
N ARG A 85 13.60 -9.15 6.09
CA ARG A 85 13.88 -8.31 4.92
C ARG A 85 12.83 -7.22 4.80
N THR A 86 13.25 -6.00 4.46
CA THR A 86 12.31 -4.94 4.13
C THR A 86 11.83 -5.12 2.69
N VAL A 87 10.52 -5.15 2.50
CA VAL A 87 9.84 -5.16 1.20
C VAL A 87 8.72 -4.13 1.23
N ILE A 88 8.16 -3.81 0.06
CA ILE A 88 7.02 -2.91 -0.06
C ILE A 88 5.78 -3.74 -0.38
N LEU A 89 4.75 -3.59 0.43
CA LEU A 89 3.39 -4.00 0.14
C LEU A 89 2.71 -2.88 -0.68
N THR A 90 2.18 -3.22 -1.85
CA THR A 90 1.42 -2.29 -2.68
C THR A 90 0.40 -3.05 -3.55
N SER A 91 -0.26 -2.33 -4.47
CA SER A 91 -1.21 -2.91 -5.41
C SER A 91 -0.52 -3.51 -6.64
N ALA A 92 -0.98 -4.69 -7.08
CA ALA A 92 -0.54 -5.29 -8.34
C ALA A 92 -0.90 -4.46 -9.58
N SER A 93 -1.81 -3.49 -9.43
CA SER A 93 -2.13 -2.52 -10.50
C SER A 93 -0.93 -1.69 -10.93
N LEU A 94 0.12 -1.58 -10.10
CA LEU A 94 1.39 -0.96 -10.47
C LEU A 94 2.05 -1.64 -11.68
N PHE A 95 1.84 -2.94 -11.85
CA PHE A 95 2.47 -3.78 -12.88
C PHE A 95 1.52 -4.20 -14.01
N ARG A 96 0.26 -3.72 -14.02
CA ARG A 96 -0.72 -4.12 -15.05
C ARG A 96 -0.77 -3.11 -16.18
N THR A 97 -0.89 -3.57 -17.43
CA THR A 97 -1.11 -2.69 -18.60
C THR A 97 -2.60 -2.50 -18.91
N HIS A 98 -2.93 -1.69 -19.93
CA HIS A 98 -4.31 -1.29 -20.25
C HIS A 98 -5.23 -2.48 -20.59
N ASP A 99 -4.66 -3.58 -21.10
CA ASP A 99 -5.40 -4.77 -21.51
C ASP A 99 -5.25 -5.89 -20.47
N ALA A 100 -6.29 -5.96 -19.64
CA ALA A 100 -6.77 -7.10 -18.86
C ALA A 100 -5.71 -8.05 -18.22
N ASN A 101 -5.62 -7.97 -16.90
CA ASN A 101 -5.16 -9.04 -15.99
C ASN A 101 -3.72 -9.56 -16.13
N THR A 102 -2.95 -9.08 -17.09
CA THR A 102 -1.55 -9.48 -17.28
C THR A 102 -0.60 -8.54 -16.53
N ILE A 103 0.39 -9.15 -15.86
CA ILE A 103 1.48 -8.45 -15.19
C ILE A 103 2.59 -8.26 -16.22
N ASP A 104 3.03 -7.02 -16.42
CA ASP A 104 4.18 -6.67 -17.24
C ASP A 104 5.40 -6.46 -16.34
N GLU A 105 6.18 -7.52 -16.19
CA GLU A 105 7.40 -7.55 -15.38
C GLU A 105 8.52 -6.66 -15.96
N LYS A 106 8.37 -6.15 -17.20
CA LYS A 106 9.36 -5.28 -17.86
C LYS A 106 9.19 -3.81 -17.47
N LEU A 107 8.15 -3.46 -16.73
CA LEU A 107 7.95 -2.09 -16.26
C LEU A 107 9.05 -1.69 -15.28
N ARG A 108 9.70 -0.55 -15.55
CA ARG A 108 10.66 0.03 -14.62
C ARG A 108 9.90 0.62 -13.44
N ILE A 109 10.24 0.19 -12.22
CA ILE A 109 9.62 0.70 -11.00
C ILE A 109 10.56 1.66 -10.29
N GLU A 110 10.05 2.84 -10.01
CA GLU A 110 10.70 3.84 -9.15
C GLU A 110 9.98 3.89 -7.82
N VAL A 111 10.74 3.81 -6.73
CA VAL A 111 10.29 4.01 -5.36
C VAL A 111 10.80 5.36 -4.87
N PHE A 112 9.91 6.18 -4.36
CA PHE A 112 10.24 7.49 -3.81
C PHE A 112 9.86 7.60 -2.33
N LEU A 113 10.86 7.88 -1.49
CA LEU A 113 10.71 8.24 -0.09
C LEU A 113 11.40 9.60 0.17
N PRO A 114 10.68 10.62 0.65
CA PRO A 114 11.32 11.86 1.05
C PRO A 114 12.31 11.69 2.22
N PRO A 115 13.30 12.60 2.35
CA PRO A 115 13.65 13.65 1.40
C PRO A 115 14.49 13.09 0.23
N ASN A 116 14.04 13.30 -1.01
CA ASN A 116 14.78 13.02 -2.25
C ASN A 116 15.39 11.60 -2.40
N GLN A 117 14.84 10.56 -1.76
CA GLN A 117 15.36 9.19 -1.92
C GLN A 117 14.56 8.46 -3.00
N ARG A 118 15.10 8.45 -4.23
CA ARG A 118 14.56 7.67 -5.36
C ARG A 118 15.43 6.47 -5.62
N VAL A 119 14.84 5.28 -5.63
CA VAL A 119 15.54 4.02 -5.85
C VAL A 119 14.72 3.11 -6.75
N SER A 120 15.37 2.16 -7.42
CA SER A 120 14.66 1.14 -8.20
C SER A 120 13.96 0.14 -7.28
N GLY A 121 12.77 -0.29 -7.69
CA GLY A 121 12.08 -1.45 -7.13
C GLY A 121 12.01 -2.59 -8.14
N ALA A 122 11.83 -3.82 -7.66
CA ALA A 122 11.57 -4.99 -8.52
C ALA A 122 10.44 -5.84 -7.94
N LEU A 123 9.54 -6.32 -8.80
CA LEU A 123 8.48 -7.24 -8.40
C LEU A 123 9.09 -8.55 -7.90
N VAL A 124 8.68 -8.98 -6.71
CA VAL A 124 9.12 -10.25 -6.12
C VAL A 124 7.98 -11.25 -6.12
N ALA A 125 6.78 -10.79 -5.79
CA ALA A 125 5.61 -11.64 -5.76
C ALA A 125 4.32 -10.84 -5.98
N TYR A 126 3.25 -11.51 -6.39
CA TYR A 126 1.93 -10.89 -6.48
C TYR A 126 0.81 -11.89 -6.24
N ASP A 127 -0.34 -11.37 -5.81
CA ASP A 127 -1.64 -12.06 -5.84
C ASP A 127 -2.59 -11.27 -6.75
N SER A 128 -3.06 -11.91 -7.81
CA SER A 128 -3.90 -11.28 -8.80
C SER A 128 -5.34 -11.08 -8.35
N CYS A 129 -5.83 -11.91 -7.44
CA CYS A 129 -7.21 -11.92 -6.97
C CYS A 129 -7.45 -10.76 -5.99
N TYR A 130 -6.59 -10.66 -4.99
CA TYR A 130 -6.54 -9.56 -4.03
C TYR A 130 -5.80 -8.34 -4.56
N ASN A 131 -5.19 -8.42 -5.76
CA ASN A 131 -4.48 -7.31 -6.39
C ASN A 131 -3.35 -6.75 -5.48
N ILE A 132 -2.59 -7.66 -4.89
CA ILE A 132 -1.42 -7.39 -4.03
C ILE A 132 -0.14 -7.58 -4.84
N ALA A 133 0.83 -6.68 -4.69
CA ALA A 133 2.20 -6.87 -5.14
C ALA A 133 3.19 -6.62 -4.01
N ILE A 134 4.24 -7.44 -4.01
CA ILE A 134 5.38 -7.35 -3.10
C ILE A 134 6.59 -6.94 -3.92
N VAL A 135 7.14 -5.78 -3.57
CA VAL A 135 8.23 -5.15 -4.31
C VAL A 135 9.47 -5.12 -3.42
N SER A 136 10.57 -5.67 -3.93
CA SER A 136 11.88 -5.43 -3.32
C SER A 136 12.32 -4.00 -3.58
N VAL A 137 13.05 -3.43 -2.63
CA VAL A 137 13.47 -2.03 -2.69
C VAL A 137 14.98 -1.94 -2.47
N GLY A 138 15.61 -1.03 -3.20
CA GLY A 138 16.99 -0.63 -2.94
C GLY A 138 17.18 -0.02 -1.54
N TYR A 139 18.43 0.36 -1.24
CA TYR A 139 18.75 0.94 0.06
C TYR A 139 18.06 2.30 0.28
N LEU A 140 17.25 2.40 1.34
CA LEU A 140 16.62 3.62 1.81
C LEU A 140 17.12 3.98 3.22
N ARG A 141 17.38 5.26 3.48
CA ARG A 141 17.83 5.78 4.76
C ARG A 141 16.67 6.19 5.65
N SER A 142 16.86 6.02 6.96
CA SER A 142 15.94 6.50 8.00
C SER A 142 14.49 5.99 7.86
N ILE A 143 14.35 4.75 7.38
CA ILE A 143 13.05 4.07 7.22
C ILE A 143 12.51 3.53 8.55
N CYS A 144 11.20 3.30 8.58
CA CYS A 144 10.51 2.63 9.69
C CYS A 144 9.55 1.55 9.15
N PRO A 145 10.05 0.38 8.70
CA PRO A 145 9.18 -0.67 8.17
C PRO A 145 8.23 -1.22 9.22
N GLU A 146 6.97 -1.39 8.84
CA GLU A 146 5.91 -1.90 9.71
C GLU A 146 6.04 -3.42 9.91
N ASP A 147 5.94 -3.89 11.15
CA ASP A 147 5.85 -5.32 11.43
C ASP A 147 4.38 -5.76 11.49
N ILE A 148 3.77 -5.93 10.32
CA ILE A 148 2.37 -6.35 10.21
C ILE A 148 2.12 -7.80 10.67
N LEU A 149 3.16 -8.56 11.02
CA LEU A 149 3.05 -9.93 11.54
C LEU A 149 2.97 -9.98 13.07
N LEU A 150 3.36 -8.92 13.78
CA LEU A 150 3.17 -8.83 15.22
C LEU A 150 1.76 -8.32 15.51
N ALA A 151 0.90 -9.19 16.03
CA ALA A 151 -0.23 -8.73 16.84
C ALA A 151 0.34 -8.31 18.20
N ASP A 152 -0.26 -7.33 18.89
CA ASP A 152 0.10 -6.99 20.28
C ASP A 152 0.35 -8.25 21.11
N THR A 153 1.62 -8.49 21.42
CA THR A 153 2.08 -9.63 22.20
C THR A 153 2.76 -9.13 23.46
N SER A 154 2.01 -9.15 24.56
CA SER A 154 2.53 -9.56 25.85
C SER A 154 3.32 -10.87 25.68
N GLN A 155 4.49 -10.98 26.32
CA GLN A 155 5.59 -11.88 25.97
C GLN A 155 5.36 -13.40 26.05
N ASP A 156 4.14 -13.91 26.29
CA ASP A 156 3.99 -15.31 26.71
C ASP A 156 2.78 -16.03 26.10
N GLN A 157 2.78 -16.25 24.78
CA GLN A 157 1.81 -17.18 24.16
C GLN A 157 2.41 -18.01 23.04
N SER A 158 2.08 -19.31 23.06
CA SER A 158 2.47 -20.31 22.04
C SER A 158 2.15 -19.88 20.60
N ARG A 159 2.99 -20.32 19.64
CA ARG A 159 2.91 -19.98 18.21
C ARG A 159 1.52 -20.20 17.58
N ASP A 160 0.85 -21.30 17.93
CA ASP A 160 -0.48 -21.62 17.41
C ASP A 160 -1.56 -20.65 17.90
N ARG A 161 -1.43 -20.13 19.13
CA ARG A 161 -2.32 -19.08 19.64
C ARG A 161 -2.09 -17.76 18.92
N GLN A 162 -0.84 -17.41 18.60
CA GLN A 162 -0.52 -16.21 17.84
C GLN A 162 -1.09 -16.26 16.42
N LEU A 163 -0.92 -17.39 15.71
CA LEU A 163 -1.53 -17.59 14.38
C LEU A 163 -3.06 -17.52 14.45
N ARG A 164 -3.68 -18.20 15.43
CA ARG A 164 -5.14 -18.12 15.63
C ARG A 164 -5.63 -16.71 15.93
N LYS A 165 -4.86 -15.90 16.68
CA LYS A 165 -5.17 -14.49 16.95
C LYS A 165 -5.02 -13.62 15.70
N MET A 166 -4.00 -13.90 14.89
CA MET A 166 -3.66 -13.15 13.67
C MET A 166 -4.72 -13.28 12.56
N PHE A 167 -5.34 -14.46 12.43
CA PHE A 167 -6.40 -14.72 11.43
C PHE A 167 -7.81 -14.64 12.00
N ARG A 168 -7.94 -14.29 13.29
CA ARG A 168 -9.24 -14.09 13.91
C ARG A 168 -9.94 -12.90 13.26
N GLU A 169 -11.25 -13.05 13.03
CA GLU A 169 -12.10 -11.91 12.71
C GLU A 169 -12.31 -11.09 13.98
N GLU A 170 -11.45 -10.09 14.17
CA GLU A 170 -11.66 -9.03 15.15
C GLU A 170 -12.44 -7.89 14.48
N PRO A 171 -13.30 -7.18 15.22
CA PRO A 171 -13.96 -6.00 14.69
C PRO A 171 -12.92 -4.95 14.31
N GLU A 172 -13.04 -4.43 13.09
CA GLU A 172 -12.17 -3.36 12.62
C GLU A 172 -12.31 -2.12 13.52
N PRO A 173 -11.22 -1.36 13.75
CA PRO A 173 -11.32 -0.13 14.53
C PRO A 173 -12.28 0.84 13.85
N LYS A 174 -13.12 1.50 14.66
CA LYS A 174 -14.16 2.39 14.14
C LYS A 174 -13.55 3.58 13.41
N ASN A 175 -12.54 4.24 13.99
CA ASN A 175 -11.93 5.45 13.44
C ASN A 175 -10.60 5.11 12.76
N VAL A 176 -10.46 5.51 11.50
CA VAL A 176 -9.32 5.16 10.66
C VAL A 176 -8.81 6.36 9.87
N VAL A 177 -7.57 6.25 9.39
CA VAL A 177 -6.96 7.21 8.48
C VAL A 177 -6.40 6.47 7.27
N ALA A 178 -6.84 6.85 6.07
CA ALA A 178 -6.24 6.39 4.82
C ALA A 178 -5.03 7.25 4.51
N ILE A 179 -3.87 6.62 4.30
CA ILE A 179 -2.60 7.31 4.07
C ILE A 179 -2.12 7.04 2.64
N GLY A 180 -1.53 8.05 2.02
CA GLY A 180 -0.92 7.99 0.70
C GLY A 180 0.32 8.85 0.59
N ARG A 181 0.97 8.78 -0.57
CA ARG A 181 1.86 9.84 -1.05
C ARG A 181 1.52 10.23 -2.46
N GLU A 182 1.59 11.51 -2.77
CA GLU A 182 1.64 11.87 -4.18
C GLU A 182 2.99 11.47 -4.80
N PRO A 183 3.02 11.25 -6.12
CA PRO A 183 4.21 10.80 -6.81
C PRO A 183 5.22 11.89 -7.18
N GLU A 184 4.86 13.17 -7.20
CA GLU A 184 5.77 14.24 -7.63
C GLU A 184 6.75 14.63 -6.52
N GLU A 185 6.22 15.13 -5.41
CA GLU A 185 7.00 15.68 -4.29
C GLU A 185 7.05 14.75 -3.08
N GLY A 186 6.23 13.69 -3.11
CA GLY A 186 6.23 12.67 -2.07
C GLY A 186 5.67 13.16 -0.74
N LEU A 187 4.97 14.29 -0.67
CA LEU A 187 4.21 14.73 0.50
C LEU A 187 3.26 13.60 0.95
N LEU A 188 2.98 13.60 2.25
CA LEU A 188 2.13 12.60 2.84
C LEU A 188 0.67 13.07 2.73
N CYS A 189 -0.19 12.25 2.14
CA CYS A 189 -1.62 12.47 2.02
C CYS A 189 -2.37 11.70 3.11
N GLY A 190 -3.42 12.29 3.69
CA GLY A 190 -4.16 11.67 4.79
C GLY A 190 -5.64 12.04 4.80
N SER A 191 -6.52 11.04 4.78
CA SER A 191 -7.97 11.22 4.93
C SER A 191 -8.49 10.47 6.15
N MET A 192 -9.10 11.17 7.09
CA MET A 192 -9.82 10.55 8.21
C MET A 192 -11.16 9.96 7.76
N GLY A 193 -11.63 8.94 8.46
CA GLY A 193 -12.95 8.36 8.24
C GLY A 193 -13.29 7.30 9.27
N VAL A 194 -14.39 6.60 9.02
CA VAL A 194 -14.83 5.46 9.82
C VAL A 194 -14.99 4.21 8.97
N VAL A 195 -14.74 3.05 9.56
CA VAL A 195 -15.02 1.76 8.92
C VAL A 195 -16.54 1.54 8.86
N SER A 196 -17.01 1.13 7.70
CA SER A 196 -18.40 0.75 7.45
C SER A 196 -18.69 -0.65 7.98
N GLY A 197 -19.87 -0.85 8.56
CA GLY A 197 -20.43 -2.19 8.74
C GLY A 197 -20.92 -2.82 7.44
N ASP A 198 -21.22 -2.01 6.42
CA ASP A 198 -21.75 -2.52 5.15
C ASP A 198 -20.66 -3.26 4.35
N PRO A 199 -20.92 -4.50 3.91
CA PRO A 199 -20.06 -5.17 2.96
C PRO A 199 -20.09 -4.43 1.62
N MET A 200 -19.02 -4.58 0.85
CA MET A 200 -19.01 -4.07 -0.51
C MET A 200 -20.00 -4.86 -1.37
N THR A 201 -20.93 -4.16 -2.04
CA THR A 201 -22.02 -4.80 -2.79
C THR A 201 -21.58 -5.36 -4.14
N ARG A 202 -20.39 -5.01 -4.64
CA ARG A 202 -19.85 -5.43 -5.95
C ARG A 202 -18.34 -5.62 -5.91
N GLY A 203 -17.83 -6.75 -6.40
CA GLY A 203 -16.40 -7.10 -6.41
C GLY A 203 -16.03 -8.04 -5.26
N CYS A 204 -14.74 -8.06 -4.89
CA CYS A 204 -14.21 -8.96 -3.86
C CYS A 204 -14.92 -8.80 -2.50
N LYS A 205 -15.63 -9.85 -2.06
CA LYS A 205 -16.46 -9.89 -0.84
C LYS A 205 -15.66 -9.69 0.46
N ASP A 206 -14.36 -9.89 0.38
CA ASP A 206 -13.42 -9.73 1.47
C ASP A 206 -13.01 -8.27 1.70
N LEU A 207 -13.28 -7.38 0.74
CA LEU A 207 -13.08 -5.95 0.94
C LEU A 207 -14.11 -5.38 1.92
N ARG A 208 -13.66 -4.37 2.64
CA ARG A 208 -14.47 -3.55 3.55
C ARG A 208 -14.45 -2.10 3.05
N LEU A 209 -15.41 -1.30 3.51
CA LEU A 209 -15.52 0.10 3.12
C LEU A 209 -15.15 0.99 4.29
N SER A 210 -14.49 2.11 4.00
CA SER A 210 -14.32 3.22 4.94
C SER A 210 -14.92 4.49 4.33
N THR A 211 -15.29 5.46 5.17
CA THR A 211 -15.68 6.80 4.71
C THR A 211 -14.48 7.69 4.41
N CYS A 212 -13.25 7.17 4.46
CA CYS A 212 -12.09 7.90 3.97
C CYS A 212 -12.27 8.19 2.48
N GLU A 213 -11.78 9.33 2.03
CA GLU A 213 -11.78 9.72 0.63
C GLU A 213 -10.35 9.77 0.11
N ILE A 214 -10.05 8.90 -0.85
CA ILE A 214 -8.75 8.88 -1.52
C ILE A 214 -8.88 9.18 -3.01
N LYS A 215 -7.76 9.57 -3.63
CA LYS A 215 -7.58 9.55 -5.08
C LYS A 215 -6.72 8.35 -5.48
N LYS A 216 -6.50 8.17 -6.78
CA LYS A 216 -5.72 7.06 -7.34
C LYS A 216 -4.32 6.91 -6.74
N ALA A 217 -3.68 8.01 -6.34
CA ALA A 217 -2.37 7.96 -5.68
C ALA A 217 -2.39 7.18 -4.35
N GLY A 218 -3.55 7.11 -3.67
CA GLY A 218 -3.70 6.37 -2.41
C GLY A 218 -3.86 4.86 -2.56
N ILE A 219 -4.01 4.35 -3.80
CA ILE A 219 -4.06 2.90 -4.07
C ILE A 219 -2.81 2.24 -3.49
N GLY A 220 -2.96 1.10 -2.82
CA GLY A 220 -1.85 0.36 -2.22
C GLY A 220 -1.28 0.98 -0.94
N GLY A 221 -1.73 2.17 -0.56
CA GLY A 221 -1.36 2.81 0.71
C GLY A 221 -2.07 2.18 1.91
N PRO A 222 -1.56 2.40 3.13
CA PRO A 222 -2.15 1.81 4.32
C PRO A 222 -3.40 2.55 4.78
N LEU A 223 -4.37 1.79 5.29
CA LEU A 223 -5.38 2.23 6.23
C LEU A 223 -4.85 1.95 7.64
N VAL A 224 -4.85 2.95 8.51
CA VAL A 224 -4.35 2.82 9.88
C VAL A 224 -5.42 3.17 10.91
N ASN A 225 -5.34 2.53 12.08
CA ASN A 225 -6.17 2.86 13.23
C ASN A 225 -5.80 4.27 13.72
N PHE A 226 -6.80 5.13 13.90
CA PHE A 226 -6.56 6.48 14.36
C PHE A 226 -5.97 6.55 15.77
N ALA A 227 -6.28 5.57 16.65
CA ALA A 227 -5.88 5.62 18.05
C ALA A 227 -4.38 5.36 18.28
N ASP A 228 -3.80 4.41 17.55
CA ASP A 228 -2.45 3.90 17.79
C ASP A 228 -1.57 3.84 16.52
N GLY A 229 -2.13 4.15 15.35
CA GLY A 229 -1.43 4.10 14.07
C GLY A 229 -1.20 2.70 13.53
N SER A 230 -1.77 1.67 14.17
CA SER A 230 -1.61 0.27 13.75
C SER A 230 -2.21 0.02 12.37
N PHE A 231 -1.58 -0.89 11.61
CA PHE A 231 -2.02 -1.25 10.27
C PHE A 231 -3.35 -2.03 10.28
N VAL A 232 -4.37 -1.47 9.63
CA VAL A 232 -5.71 -2.05 9.51
C VAL A 232 -5.88 -2.77 8.17
N GLY A 233 -5.33 -2.22 7.09
CA GLY A 233 -5.45 -2.82 5.77
C GLY A 233 -4.83 -1.98 4.66
N MET A 234 -5.03 -2.41 3.42
CA MET A 234 -4.49 -1.73 2.23
C MET A 234 -5.63 -1.08 1.44
N ASN A 235 -5.46 0.19 1.07
CA ASN A 235 -6.47 0.99 0.38
C ASN A 235 -6.59 0.62 -1.11
N PHE A 236 -7.83 0.65 -1.59
CA PHE A 236 -8.22 0.50 -2.99
C PHE A 236 -8.99 1.75 -3.40
N TYR A 237 -9.08 2.00 -4.71
CA TYR A 237 -9.80 3.15 -5.24
C TYR A 237 -10.90 2.67 -6.18
N ASP A 238 -12.13 3.08 -5.89
CA ASP A 238 -13.24 2.99 -6.83
C ASP A 238 -13.82 4.38 -7.07
N GLY A 239 -13.57 4.91 -8.26
CA GLY A 239 -14.04 6.25 -8.65
C GLY A 239 -15.56 6.37 -8.83
N ARG A 240 -16.34 5.29 -8.60
CA ARG A 240 -17.81 5.28 -8.66
C ARG A 240 -18.46 5.50 -7.30
N THR A 241 -17.70 5.37 -6.21
CA THR A 241 -18.20 5.52 -4.84
C THR A 241 -17.45 6.64 -4.13
N ALA A 242 -18.13 7.32 -3.21
CA ALA A 242 -17.53 8.29 -2.30
C ALA A 242 -16.80 7.62 -1.11
N ARG A 243 -16.76 6.28 -1.06
CA ARG A 243 -16.15 5.49 0.01
C ARG A 243 -14.88 4.83 -0.50
N THR A 244 -13.90 4.65 0.38
CA THR A 244 -12.65 3.94 0.04
C THR A 244 -12.76 2.47 0.42
N PRO A 245 -12.76 1.54 -0.55
CA PRO A 245 -12.60 0.13 -0.26
C PRO A 245 -11.19 -0.14 0.26
N PHE A 246 -11.06 -1.11 1.15
CA PHE A 246 -9.77 -1.57 1.63
C PHE A 246 -9.78 -3.08 1.84
N LEU A 247 -8.61 -3.70 1.69
CA LEU A 247 -8.41 -5.10 2.01
C LEU A 247 -7.90 -5.20 3.45
N PRO A 248 -8.65 -5.86 4.36
CA PRO A 248 -8.24 -6.03 5.74
C PRO A 248 -6.90 -6.76 5.88
N ARG A 249 -6.13 -6.38 6.91
CA ARG A 249 -4.81 -6.94 7.25
C ARG A 249 -4.82 -8.46 7.25
N ARG A 250 -5.84 -9.12 7.80
CA ARG A 250 -5.92 -10.59 7.86
C ARG A 250 -5.79 -11.29 6.51
N TYR A 251 -6.35 -10.72 5.43
CA TYR A 251 -6.27 -11.32 4.09
C TYR A 251 -4.90 -11.09 3.45
N ILE A 252 -4.31 -9.91 3.68
CA ILE A 252 -2.93 -9.63 3.29
C ILE A 252 -1.99 -10.63 3.95
N LEU A 253 -2.19 -10.93 5.24
CA LEU A 253 -1.39 -11.92 5.96
C LEU A 253 -1.56 -13.34 5.42
N LYS A 254 -2.77 -13.75 5.01
CA LYS A 254 -3.00 -15.05 4.35
C LYS A 254 -2.20 -15.18 3.05
N VAL A 255 -2.12 -14.12 2.26
CA VAL A 255 -1.31 -14.10 1.03
C VAL A 255 0.18 -14.16 1.36
N LEU A 256 0.63 -13.36 2.32
CA LEU A 256 2.05 -13.30 2.72
C LEU A 256 2.58 -14.59 3.35
N GLN A 257 1.72 -15.45 3.91
CA GLN A 257 2.14 -16.77 4.42
C GLN A 257 2.73 -17.69 3.34
N LYS A 258 2.34 -17.48 2.09
CA LYS A 258 2.81 -18.25 0.94
C LYS A 258 4.12 -17.71 0.36
N LEU A 259 4.52 -16.51 0.77
CA LEU A 259 5.70 -15.84 0.23
C LEU A 259 6.97 -16.48 0.79
N GLU A 260 7.84 -16.92 -0.11
CA GLU A 260 9.13 -17.49 0.23
C GLU A 260 10.24 -16.61 -0.31
N LEU A 261 10.73 -15.68 0.50
CA LEU A 261 11.89 -14.89 0.12
C LEU A 261 13.16 -15.73 0.27
N PRO A 262 14.11 -15.64 -0.68
CA PRO A 262 15.41 -16.27 -0.51
C PRO A 262 16.30 -15.45 0.44
N PRO A 263 17.36 -16.06 1.00
CA PRO A 263 18.35 -15.35 1.78
C PRO A 263 18.95 -14.17 1.00
N SER A 264 19.22 -13.07 1.71
CA SER A 264 19.90 -11.91 1.15
C SER A 264 21.22 -12.30 0.47
N GLY A 265 21.45 -11.84 -0.77
CA GLY A 265 22.69 -12.11 -1.51
C GLY A 265 22.73 -13.44 -2.29
N SER A 266 21.61 -14.15 -2.41
CA SER A 266 21.52 -15.27 -3.34
C SER A 266 21.37 -14.77 -4.79
N ASP A 267 22.34 -15.11 -5.63
CA ASP A 267 22.38 -14.80 -7.07
C ASP A 267 21.41 -15.65 -7.92
N ARG A 268 20.51 -16.41 -7.27
CA ARG A 268 19.54 -17.22 -8.00
C ARG A 268 18.42 -16.31 -8.47
N ASP A 269 18.33 -16.11 -9.78
CA ASP A 269 17.14 -15.58 -10.43
C ASP A 269 15.96 -16.54 -10.15
N GLN A 270 15.16 -16.23 -9.13
CA GLN A 270 14.03 -17.08 -8.71
C GLN A 270 12.74 -16.75 -9.46
N GLY A 271 12.77 -15.80 -10.40
CA GLY A 271 11.56 -15.31 -11.06
C GLY A 271 10.56 -14.68 -10.08
N VAL A 272 9.47 -14.16 -10.63
CA VAL A 272 8.39 -13.58 -9.84
C VAL A 272 7.46 -14.66 -9.30
N GLN A 273 7.18 -14.65 -8.00
CA GLN A 273 6.28 -15.62 -7.37
C GLN A 273 4.81 -15.20 -7.50
N ARG A 274 4.00 -16.08 -8.09
CA ARG A 274 2.53 -15.92 -8.14
C ARG A 274 1.90 -16.59 -6.91
N LEU A 275 1.18 -15.82 -6.08
CA LEU A 275 0.65 -16.23 -4.78
C LEU A 275 -0.87 -16.55 -4.79
N ASP A 276 -1.50 -16.49 -5.97
CA ASP A 276 -2.93 -16.78 -6.16
C ASP A 276 -3.33 -18.11 -5.50
N SER A 277 -4.47 -18.16 -4.82
CA SER A 277 -5.06 -19.42 -4.34
C SER A 277 -5.72 -20.17 -5.52
N SER A 278 -5.33 -21.42 -5.76
CA SER A 278 -6.02 -22.30 -6.73
C SER A 278 -7.30 -22.96 -6.16
N ASP A 279 -7.51 -22.92 -4.85
CA ASP A 279 -8.42 -23.85 -4.15
C ASP A 279 -9.65 -23.23 -3.47
N ASP A 280 -9.84 -21.90 -3.51
CA ASP A 280 -10.85 -21.25 -2.65
C ASP A 280 -12.24 -21.07 -3.28
N GLY A 281 -12.54 -21.78 -4.38
CA GLY A 281 -13.82 -21.62 -5.09
C GLY A 281 -14.11 -20.17 -5.55
N THR A 282 -13.07 -19.32 -5.57
CA THR A 282 -13.17 -17.91 -5.94
C THR A 282 -13.44 -17.85 -7.44
N ASN A 283 -14.70 -17.62 -7.79
CA ASN A 283 -15.07 -17.36 -9.16
C ASN A 283 -14.21 -16.19 -9.66
N TYR A 284 -13.56 -16.33 -10.81
CA TYR A 284 -12.70 -15.31 -11.40
C TYR A 284 -13.44 -13.96 -11.63
N ASP A 285 -14.77 -13.98 -11.56
CA ASP A 285 -15.66 -12.81 -11.58
C ASP A 285 -15.72 -12.01 -10.26
N ASP A 286 -15.31 -12.58 -9.12
CA ASP A 286 -15.31 -11.90 -7.81
C ASP A 286 -14.00 -11.11 -7.56
N ARG A 287 -13.10 -10.99 -8.56
CA ARG A 287 -11.83 -10.26 -8.43
C ARG A 287 -12.04 -8.75 -8.35
N TRP A 288 -11.12 -8.06 -7.69
CA TRP A 288 -11.13 -6.60 -7.71
C TRP A 288 -10.90 -6.07 -9.12
N HIS A 289 -11.85 -5.28 -9.64
CA HIS A 289 -11.69 -4.60 -10.92
C HIS A 289 -10.59 -3.54 -10.82
N VAL A 290 -9.54 -3.73 -11.59
CA VAL A 290 -8.43 -2.78 -11.67
C VAL A 290 -8.94 -1.45 -12.21
N PRO A 291 -8.78 -0.34 -11.46
CA PRO A 291 -9.05 0.97 -12.01
C PRO A 291 -8.17 1.17 -13.24
N LYS A 292 -8.74 1.58 -14.38
CA LYS A 292 -7.95 1.87 -15.59
C LYS A 292 -6.74 2.74 -15.21
N ALA A 293 -5.55 2.32 -15.63
CA ALA A 293 -4.35 3.13 -15.55
C ALA A 293 -4.68 4.51 -16.16
N ARG A 294 -4.46 5.58 -15.39
CA ARG A 294 -4.60 6.95 -15.91
C ARG A 294 -3.41 7.76 -15.44
N TYR A 295 -2.31 7.59 -16.14
CA TYR A 295 -1.36 8.66 -16.41
C TYR A 295 -1.11 8.64 -17.92
N VAL A 296 -2.10 9.10 -18.69
CA VAL A 296 -1.84 9.52 -20.07
C VAL A 296 -1.49 10.99 -19.95
N TYR A 297 -0.19 11.28 -19.87
CA TYR A 297 0.27 12.59 -20.33
C TYR A 297 -0.07 12.61 -21.81
N PHE A 298 -1.01 13.47 -22.20
CA PHE A 298 -0.90 14.05 -23.52
C PHE A 298 0.34 14.93 -23.41
N GLU A 299 1.44 14.50 -24.04
CA GLU A 299 2.33 15.47 -24.66
C GLU A 299 1.41 16.32 -25.52
N VAL A 300 1.19 17.55 -25.11
CA VAL A 300 0.79 18.57 -26.07
C VAL A 300 2.09 18.84 -26.80
N ASP A 301 2.28 18.15 -27.93
CA ASP A 301 3.28 18.52 -28.92
C ASP A 301 3.11 20.02 -29.23
N MET A 302 4.22 20.76 -29.05
CA MET A 302 4.54 22.11 -29.56
C MET A 302 3.49 23.22 -29.44
#